data_AF-A0A159YYW4-F1
#
_entry.id   AF-A0A159YYW4-F1
#
_cell.length_a   1.000
_cell.length_b   1.000
_cell.length_c   1.000
_cell.angle_alpha   90.00
_cell.angle_beta   90.00
_cell.angle_gamma   90.00
#
_symmetry.space_group_name_H-M   'P 1'
#
loop_
_entity.id
_entity.type
_entity.pdbx_description
1 polymer ?
#
loop_
_entity_poly.entity_id
_entity_poly.type
_entity_poly.pdbx_seq_one_letter_code
_entity_poly.pdbx_strand_id
1 'polypeptide(L)'
;MTETIKFSMSLPQGVWNGLQMIANDNEQTVNDCIREILTRAVKAAGHLPPDEEKNMEIYRRLSRQVADAAEAIMAELGTCPPDITPRAVARCQDDADWFGEYQAYINGDPFARGNPRKHNINPNFGYVVKQRLGASNCKTDKGRDQVLKVTGQPLVITSYTALEVK
;
A
#
# COMPACT_ATOMS: atom_id res chain seq x y z
N MET A 1 15.58 0.70 -14.99
CA MET A 1 14.53 1.69 -14.68
C MET A 1 13.20 0.99 -14.90
N THR A 2 12.38 0.79 -13.87
CA THR A 2 11.00 0.30 -14.06
C THR A 2 10.13 1.50 -14.41
N GLU A 3 9.98 1.77 -15.71
CA GLU A 3 9.08 2.79 -16.22
C GLU A 3 7.64 2.43 -15.84
N THR A 4 6.93 3.36 -15.20
CA THR A 4 5.50 3.19 -14.90
C THR A 4 4.71 3.61 -16.14
N ILE A 5 3.99 2.66 -16.74
CA ILE A 5 3.12 2.93 -17.90
C ILE A 5 1.72 3.27 -17.39
N LYS A 6 1.26 4.49 -17.69
CA LYS A 6 -0.16 4.85 -17.54
C LYS A 6 -0.90 4.47 -18.80
N PHE A 7 -1.94 3.67 -18.68
CA PHE A 7 -2.87 3.38 -19.76
C PHE A 7 -4.30 3.71 -19.32
N SER A 8 -5.14 4.07 -20.28
CA SER A 8 -6.55 4.36 -20.06
C SER A 8 -7.38 3.44 -20.94
N MET A 9 -8.47 2.90 -20.39
CA MET A 9 -9.40 2.06 -21.13
C MET A 9 -10.83 2.33 -20.69
N SER A 10 -11.78 2.15 -21.59
CA SER A 10 -13.21 2.18 -21.29
C SER A 10 -13.70 0.76 -20.97
N LEU A 11 -14.34 0.59 -19.82
CA LEU A 11 -14.93 -0.68 -19.40
C LEU A 11 -16.46 -0.57 -19.39
N PRO A 12 -17.20 -1.62 -19.80
CA PRO A 12 -18.64 -1.68 -19.56
C PRO A 12 -18.95 -1.58 -18.06
N GLN A 13 -20.03 -0.88 -17.69
CA GLN A 13 -20.39 -0.65 -16.28
C GLN A 13 -20.52 -1.96 -15.48
N GLY A 14 -21.06 -3.02 -16.09
CA GLY A 14 -21.18 -4.34 -15.44
C GLY A 14 -19.82 -4.95 -15.07
N VAL A 15 -18.81 -4.76 -15.92
CA VAL A 15 -17.44 -5.23 -15.65
C VAL A 15 -16.82 -4.43 -14.51
N TRP A 16 -17.01 -3.11 -14.51
CA TRP A 16 -16.55 -2.25 -13.42
C TRP A 16 -17.13 -2.68 -12.07
N ASN A 17 -18.45 -2.92 -12.01
CA ASN A 17 -19.12 -3.34 -10.79
C ASN A 17 -18.58 -4.70 -10.29
N GLY A 18 -18.37 -5.66 -11.20
CA GLY A 18 -17.77 -6.96 -10.85
C GLY A 18 -16.33 -6.83 -10.31
N LEU A 19 -15.50 -5.98 -10.93
CA LEU A 19 -14.15 -5.70 -10.42
C LEU A 19 -14.18 -5.07 -9.04
N GLN A 20 -15.16 -4.20 -8.76
CA GLN A 20 -15.32 -3.58 -7.45
C GLN A 20 -15.70 -4.59 -6.37
N MET A 21 -16.53 -5.59 -6.70
CA MET A 21 -16.83 -6.70 -5.80
C MET A 21 -15.59 -7.56 -5.52
N ILE A 22 -14.87 -7.99 -6.56
CA ILE A 22 -13.64 -8.78 -6.41
C ILE A 22 -12.61 -8.02 -5.58
N ALA A 23 -12.46 -6.72 -5.83
CA ALA A 23 -11.55 -5.86 -5.09
C ALA A 23 -11.90 -5.85 -3.59
N ASN A 24 -13.18 -5.69 -3.25
CA ASN A 24 -13.65 -5.73 -1.86
C ASN A 24 -13.43 -7.11 -1.22
N ASP A 25 -13.78 -8.19 -1.92
CA ASP A 25 -13.63 -9.57 -1.42
C ASP A 25 -12.16 -9.94 -1.11
N ASN A 26 -11.22 -9.24 -1.73
CA ASN A 26 -9.78 -9.45 -1.57
C ASN A 26 -9.07 -8.29 -0.84
N GLU A 27 -9.81 -7.38 -0.20
CA GLU A 27 -9.28 -6.22 0.53
C GLU A 27 -8.28 -5.36 -0.29
N GLN A 28 -8.56 -5.15 -1.58
CA GLN A 28 -7.67 -4.45 -2.52
C GLN A 28 -8.40 -3.39 -3.35
N THR A 29 -7.67 -2.53 -4.09
CA THR A 29 -8.33 -1.58 -5.00
C THR A 29 -8.76 -2.27 -6.29
N VAL A 30 -9.71 -1.67 -7.02
CA VAL A 30 -10.00 -2.04 -8.41
C VAL A 30 -8.74 -1.99 -9.28
N ASN A 31 -7.85 -1.02 -9.06
CA ASN A 31 -6.58 -0.93 -9.79
C ASN A 31 -5.62 -2.08 -9.46
N ASP A 32 -5.54 -2.50 -8.20
CA ASP A 32 -4.75 -3.67 -7.79
C ASP A 32 -5.34 -4.94 -8.41
N CYS A 33 -6.66 -5.08 -8.42
CA CYS A 33 -7.36 -6.17 -9.07
C CYS A 33 -7.09 -6.20 -10.58
N ILE A 34 -7.20 -5.05 -11.27
CA ILE A 34 -6.89 -4.93 -12.71
C ILE A 34 -5.42 -5.27 -12.96
N ARG A 35 -4.50 -4.70 -12.17
CA ARG A 35 -3.07 -4.99 -12.27
C ARG A 35 -2.82 -6.48 -12.10
N GLU A 36 -3.43 -7.11 -11.11
CA GLU A 36 -3.29 -8.55 -10.88
C GLU A 36 -3.85 -9.38 -12.04
N ILE A 37 -5.04 -9.05 -12.56
CA ILE A 37 -5.62 -9.75 -13.71
C ILE A 37 -4.70 -9.63 -14.92
N LEU A 38 -4.20 -8.43 -15.22
CA LEU A 38 -3.28 -8.20 -16.33
C LEU A 38 -1.95 -8.94 -16.12
N THR A 39 -1.37 -8.88 -14.92
CA THR A 39 -0.16 -9.64 -14.59
C THR A 39 -0.37 -11.13 -14.76
N ARG A 40 -1.48 -11.68 -14.25
CA ARG A 40 -1.81 -13.11 -14.38
C ARG A 40 -1.96 -13.50 -15.86
N ALA A 41 -2.60 -12.65 -16.67
CA ALA A 41 -2.73 -12.88 -18.10
C ALA A 41 -1.38 -12.87 -18.81
N VAL A 42 -0.52 -11.88 -18.53
CA VAL A 42 0.83 -11.77 -19.11
C VAL A 42 1.72 -12.94 -18.66
N LYS A 43 1.61 -13.38 -17.40
CA LYS A 43 2.31 -14.55 -16.86
C LYS A 43 1.85 -15.83 -17.55
N ALA A 44 0.55 -16.04 -17.67
CA ALA A 44 -0.02 -17.23 -18.34
C ALA A 44 0.41 -17.32 -19.81
N ALA A 45 0.64 -16.17 -20.46
CA ALA A 45 1.19 -16.09 -21.82
C ALA A 45 2.72 -16.26 -21.90
N GLY A 46 3.43 -16.38 -20.77
CA GLY A 46 4.89 -16.53 -20.74
C GLY A 46 5.67 -15.25 -21.06
N HIS A 47 5.03 -14.08 -20.93
CA HIS A 47 5.61 -12.78 -21.29
C HIS A 47 5.98 -11.92 -20.08
N LEU A 48 5.77 -12.41 -18.85
CA LEU A 48 6.16 -11.69 -17.64
C LEU A 48 7.63 -12.02 -17.32
N PRO A 49 8.52 -11.01 -17.20
CA PRO A 49 9.88 -11.25 -16.74
C PRO A 49 9.88 -11.86 -15.34
N PRO A 50 10.71 -12.88 -15.04
CA PRO A 50 10.76 -13.53 -13.72
C PRO A 50 10.99 -12.56 -12.56
N ASP A 51 11.78 -11.52 -12.78
CA ASP A 51 12.09 -10.50 -11.76
C ASP A 51 10.85 -9.68 -11.36
N GLU A 52 9.91 -9.46 -12.28
CA GLU A 52 8.69 -8.69 -12.00
C GLU A 52 7.71 -9.47 -11.13
N GLU A 53 7.62 -10.79 -11.32
CA GLU A 53 6.80 -11.65 -10.47
C GLU A 53 7.28 -11.58 -9.01
N LYS A 54 8.58 -11.76 -8.80
CA LYS A 54 9.20 -11.68 -7.48
C LYS A 54 8.99 -10.30 -6.85
N ASN A 55 9.13 -9.22 -7.62
CA ASN A 55 8.90 -7.85 -7.12
C ASN A 55 7.45 -7.66 -6.66
N MET A 56 6.47 -8.22 -7.38
CA MET A 56 5.06 -8.14 -7.00
C MET A 56 4.75 -8.92 -5.72
N GLU A 57 5.35 -10.09 -5.53
CA GLU A 57 5.22 -10.86 -4.29
C GLU A 57 5.79 -10.09 -3.10
N ILE A 58 6.99 -9.51 -3.24
CA ILE A 58 7.61 -8.68 -2.19
C ILE A 58 6.71 -7.47 -1.88
N TYR A 59 6.21 -6.75 -2.90
CA TYR A 59 5.30 -5.61 -2.72
C TYR A 59 4.07 -6.00 -1.87
N ARG A 60 3.43 -7.12 -2.19
CA ARG A 60 2.24 -7.60 -1.48
C ARG A 60 2.57 -7.99 -0.05
N ARG A 61 3.67 -8.73 0.17
CA ARG A 61 4.12 -9.17 1.49
C ARG A 61 4.41 -7.98 2.40
N LEU A 62 5.24 -7.03 1.93
CA LEU A 62 5.57 -5.82 2.68
C LEU A 62 4.31 -5.03 3.05
N SER A 63 3.39 -4.86 2.10
CA SER A 63 2.13 -4.14 2.34
C SER A 63 1.24 -4.87 3.35
N ARG A 64 1.12 -6.19 3.23
CA ARG A 64 0.33 -7.01 4.16
C ARG A 64 0.88 -6.94 5.59
N GLN A 65 2.20 -7.05 5.75
CA GLN A 65 2.84 -6.97 7.07
C GLN A 65 2.57 -5.62 7.75
N VAL A 66 2.52 -4.52 7.00
CA VAL A 66 2.13 -3.21 7.56
C VAL A 66 0.65 -3.19 7.98
N ALA A 67 -0.24 -3.81 7.21
CA ALA A 67 -1.65 -3.93 7.59
C ALA A 67 -1.83 -4.79 8.86
N ASP A 68 -1.15 -5.94 8.93
CA ASP A 68 -1.16 -6.84 10.09
C ASP A 68 -0.60 -6.13 11.34
N ALA A 69 0.47 -5.34 11.19
CA ALA A 69 1.02 -4.53 12.28
C ALA A 69 0.03 -3.46 12.76
N ALA A 70 -0.71 -2.81 11.86
CA ALA A 70 -1.73 -1.84 12.24
C ALA A 70 -2.90 -2.49 12.99
N GLU A 71 -3.34 -3.67 12.57
CA GLU A 71 -4.37 -4.46 13.26
C GLU A 71 -3.92 -4.84 14.67
N ALA A 72 -2.68 -5.30 14.83
CA ALA A 72 -2.09 -5.60 16.13
C ALA A 72 -2.03 -4.35 17.04
N ILE A 73 -1.59 -3.20 16.52
CA ILE A 73 -1.56 -1.94 17.27
C ILE A 73 -2.96 -1.51 17.70
N MET A 74 -3.96 -1.63 16.81
CA MET A 74 -5.34 -1.30 17.15
C MET A 74 -5.89 -2.20 18.25
N ALA A 75 -5.58 -3.50 18.19
CA ALA A 75 -5.95 -4.47 19.23
C ALA A 75 -5.30 -4.16 20.59
N GLU A 76 -4.03 -3.74 20.59
CA GLU A 76 -3.29 -3.33 21.81
C GLU A 76 -3.86 -2.05 22.44
N LEU A 77 -4.24 -1.07 21.62
CA LEU A 77 -4.73 0.24 22.09
C LEU A 77 -6.24 0.29 22.33
N GLY A 78 -7.00 -0.68 21.81
CA GLY A 78 -8.46 -0.70 21.81
C GLY A 78 -9.11 0.41 20.97
N THR A 79 -8.32 1.21 20.24
CA THR A 79 -8.76 2.34 19.41
C THR A 79 -7.88 2.47 18.18
N CYS A 80 -8.38 3.08 17.11
CA CYS A 80 -7.59 3.40 15.92
C CYS A 80 -7.06 4.83 16.02
N PRO A 81 -5.80 5.05 16.42
CA PRO A 81 -5.25 6.39 16.50
C PRO A 81 -5.04 6.98 15.09
N PRO A 82 -5.13 8.31 14.93
CA PRO A 82 -4.97 8.97 13.62
C PRO A 82 -3.63 8.69 12.93
N ASP A 83 -2.60 8.37 13.70
CA ASP A 83 -1.24 8.02 13.27
C ASP A 83 -0.98 6.50 13.23
N ILE A 84 -2.02 5.67 13.12
CA ILE A 84 -1.87 4.20 13.05
C ILE A 84 -0.92 3.76 11.90
N THR A 85 -1.04 4.37 10.71
CA THR A 85 -0.20 4.02 9.54
C THR A 85 1.29 4.21 9.81
N PRO A 86 1.79 5.39 10.24
CA PRO A 86 3.21 5.54 10.55
C PRO A 86 3.67 4.67 11.73
N ARG A 87 2.81 4.38 12.73
CA ARG A 87 3.17 3.44 13.81
C ARG A 87 3.37 2.02 13.31
N ALA A 88 2.49 1.57 12.42
CA ALA A 88 2.61 0.25 11.80
C ALA A 88 3.86 0.15 10.92
N VAL A 89 4.14 1.19 10.12
CA VAL A 89 5.39 1.26 9.34
C VAL A 89 6.61 1.28 10.25
N ALA A 90 6.59 2.01 11.36
CA ALA A 90 7.69 2.02 12.33
C ALA A 90 7.96 0.61 12.90
N ARG A 91 6.89 -0.08 13.33
CA ARG A 91 6.98 -1.46 13.84
C ARG A 91 7.57 -2.42 12.81
N CYS A 92 7.18 -2.30 11.53
CA CYS A 92 7.77 -3.09 10.46
C CYS A 92 9.21 -2.66 10.13
N GLN A 93 9.55 -1.38 10.22
CA GLN A 93 10.91 -0.89 9.98
C GLN A 93 11.91 -1.38 11.04
N ASP A 94 11.45 -1.59 12.28
CA ASP A 94 12.25 -2.18 13.36
C ASP A 94 12.49 -3.69 13.17
N ASP A 95 11.74 -4.35 12.29
CA ASP A 95 11.98 -5.73 11.85
C ASP A 95 13.04 -5.74 10.73
N ALA A 96 14.20 -6.34 11.02
CA ALA A 96 15.33 -6.39 10.09
C ALA A 96 15.02 -7.12 8.78
N ASP A 97 14.17 -8.15 8.82
CA ASP A 97 13.81 -8.93 7.62
C ASP A 97 12.90 -8.08 6.72
N TRP A 98 11.89 -7.44 7.31
CA TRP A 98 11.01 -6.52 6.58
C TRP A 98 11.80 -5.36 5.97
N PHE A 99 12.68 -4.73 6.77
CA PHE A 99 13.45 -3.58 6.31
C PHE A 99 14.46 -3.96 5.22
N GLY A 100 15.11 -5.12 5.34
CA GLY A 100 16.01 -5.66 4.32
C GLY A 100 15.29 -5.95 3.01
N GLU A 101 14.10 -6.56 3.07
CA GLU A 101 13.26 -6.79 1.89
C GLU A 101 12.77 -5.49 1.25
N TYR A 102 12.35 -4.52 2.05
CA TYR A 102 11.97 -3.19 1.57
C TYR A 102 13.12 -2.52 0.82
N GLN A 103 14.32 -2.53 1.40
CA GLN A 103 15.52 -1.96 0.79
C GLN A 103 15.89 -2.67 -0.52
N ALA A 104 15.80 -4.00 -0.56
CA ALA A 104 16.01 -4.79 -1.77
C ALA A 104 14.97 -4.47 -2.85
N TYR A 105 13.68 -4.33 -2.47
CA TYR A 105 12.60 -3.99 -3.38
C TYR A 105 12.83 -2.62 -4.03
N ILE A 106 13.12 -1.59 -3.24
CA ILE A 106 13.30 -0.24 -3.78
C ILE A 106 14.64 -0.07 -4.52
N ASN A 107 15.59 -1.00 -4.31
CA ASN A 107 16.94 -1.00 -4.88
C ASN A 107 17.64 0.36 -4.73
N GLY A 108 17.75 0.82 -3.48
CA GLY A 108 18.36 2.12 -3.17
C GLY A 108 18.24 2.47 -1.69
N ASP A 109 18.60 3.71 -1.36
CA ASP A 109 18.47 4.24 0.00
C ASP A 109 16.98 4.38 0.40
N PRO A 110 16.53 3.69 1.47
CA PRO A 110 15.16 3.78 2.00
C PRO A 110 14.71 5.20 2.39
N PHE A 111 15.65 6.06 2.76
CA PHE A 111 15.38 7.43 3.23
C PHE A 111 15.53 8.48 2.13
N ALA A 112 16.13 8.13 0.99
CA ALA A 112 16.24 9.03 -0.15
C ALA A 112 14.87 9.45 -0.69
N ARG A 113 14.83 10.66 -1.25
CA ARG A 113 13.67 11.22 -1.95
C ARG A 113 13.76 10.88 -3.43
N GLY A 114 12.62 10.81 -4.10
CA GLY A 114 12.55 10.65 -5.56
C GLY A 114 12.74 9.22 -6.09
N ASN A 115 12.88 8.20 -5.23
CA ASN A 115 12.89 6.81 -5.68
C ASN A 115 11.50 6.42 -6.25
N PRO A 116 11.39 5.99 -7.53
CA PRO A 116 10.11 5.66 -8.14
C PRO A 116 9.41 4.46 -7.50
N ARG A 117 10.17 3.43 -7.09
CA ARG A 117 9.61 2.24 -6.42
C ARG A 117 9.02 2.60 -5.05
N LYS A 118 9.71 3.49 -4.32
CA LYS A 118 9.22 4.08 -3.08
C LYS A 118 7.92 4.87 -3.28
N HIS A 119 7.81 5.62 -4.39
CA HIS A 119 6.58 6.36 -4.72
C HIS A 119 5.38 5.45 -4.97
N ASN A 120 5.62 4.21 -5.42
CA ASN A 120 4.55 3.23 -5.65
C ASN A 120 4.14 2.49 -4.37
N ILE A 121 5.10 2.02 -3.57
CA ILE A 121 4.80 1.20 -2.38
C ILE A 121 4.37 2.01 -1.16
N ASN A 122 4.95 3.18 -0.91
CA ASN A 122 4.68 3.93 0.31
C ASN A 122 3.22 4.42 0.45
N PRO A 123 2.57 4.95 -0.61
CA PRO A 123 1.14 5.28 -0.53
C PRO A 123 0.27 4.05 -0.29
N ASN A 124 0.71 2.87 -0.76
CA ASN A 124 -0.04 1.63 -0.60
C ASN A 124 -0.16 1.22 0.87
N PHE A 125 0.84 1.49 1.71
CA PHE A 125 0.79 1.19 3.14
C PHE A 125 -0.43 1.82 3.83
N GLY A 126 -0.69 3.12 3.61
CA GLY A 126 -1.87 3.77 4.17
C GLY A 126 -3.18 3.22 3.60
N TYR A 127 -3.16 2.81 2.33
CA TYR A 127 -4.32 2.21 1.68
C TYR A 127 -4.69 0.84 2.28
N VAL A 128 -3.72 -0.08 2.40
CA VAL A 128 -3.98 -1.43 2.93
C VAL A 128 -4.34 -1.41 4.40
N VAL A 129 -3.73 -0.51 5.20
CA VAL A 129 -4.12 -0.30 6.60
C VAL A 129 -5.57 0.16 6.69
N LYS A 130 -5.95 1.13 5.86
CA LYS A 130 -7.34 1.60 5.80
C LYS A 130 -8.33 0.47 5.48
N GLN A 131 -8.02 -0.36 4.48
CA GLN A 131 -8.88 -1.49 4.12
C GLN A 131 -8.98 -2.49 5.27
N ARG A 132 -7.84 -2.92 5.81
CA ARG A 132 -7.79 -3.93 6.87
C ARG A 132 -8.57 -3.53 8.11
N LEU A 133 -8.50 -2.26 8.49
CA LEU A 133 -9.18 -1.76 9.69
C LEU A 133 -10.62 -1.30 9.45
N GLY A 134 -11.12 -1.35 8.21
CA GLY A 134 -12.40 -0.73 7.85
C GLY A 134 -12.44 0.78 8.11
N ALA A 135 -11.27 1.44 8.09
CA ALA A 135 -11.13 2.83 8.48
C ALA A 135 -11.55 3.82 7.38
N SER A 136 -11.78 5.06 7.77
CA SER A 136 -12.02 6.22 6.90
C SER A 136 -10.91 7.24 7.04
N ASN A 137 -10.75 8.10 6.02
CA ASN A 137 -9.78 9.19 6.09
C ASN A 137 -10.36 10.29 6.98
N CYS A 138 -9.60 10.74 7.99
CA CYS A 138 -9.94 11.95 8.73
C CYS A 138 -10.05 13.13 7.77
N LYS A 139 -11.02 14.01 8.01
CA LYS A 139 -11.26 15.21 7.21
C LYS A 139 -10.80 16.44 7.97
N THR A 140 -10.19 17.37 7.25
CA THR A 140 -9.99 18.75 7.70
C THR A 140 -11.34 19.47 7.81
N ASP A 141 -11.38 20.61 8.49
CA ASP A 141 -12.57 21.49 8.58
C ASP A 141 -13.15 21.90 7.21
N LYS A 142 -12.33 21.79 6.15
CA LYS A 142 -12.70 22.08 4.76
C LYS A 142 -13.17 20.84 3.97
N GLY A 143 -13.41 19.72 4.65
CA GLY A 143 -13.86 18.46 4.03
C GLY A 143 -12.82 17.71 3.21
N ARG A 144 -11.56 18.16 3.17
CA ARG A 144 -10.44 17.48 2.48
C ARG A 144 -9.76 16.48 3.38
N ASP A 145 -9.18 15.43 2.80
CA ASP A 145 -8.36 14.44 3.54
C ASP A 145 -7.24 15.12 4.31
N GLN A 146 -7.11 14.75 5.59
CA GLN A 146 -6.08 15.29 6.46
C GLN A 146 -4.75 14.56 6.24
N VAL A 147 -3.84 15.19 5.50
CA VAL A 147 -2.47 14.69 5.27
C VAL A 147 -1.52 15.33 6.28
N LEU A 148 -0.83 14.49 7.05
CA LEU A 148 0.10 14.88 8.10
C LEU A 148 1.54 14.51 7.72
N LYS A 149 2.51 15.26 8.26
CA LYS A 149 3.94 14.93 8.14
C LYS A 149 4.35 13.99 9.27
N VAL A 150 5.20 13.02 8.94
CA VAL A 150 5.87 12.23 9.98
C VAL A 150 6.84 13.15 10.72
N THR A 151 6.78 13.14 12.05
CA THR A 151 7.69 13.88 12.93
C THR A 151 8.38 12.91 13.88
N GLY A 152 9.60 13.24 14.33
CA GLY A 152 10.38 12.37 15.20
C GLY A 152 11.29 11.41 14.45
N GLN A 153 11.13 10.10 14.66
CA GLN A 153 12.02 9.09 14.11
C GLN A 153 12.01 9.06 12.57
N PRO A 154 13.17 8.83 11.92
CA PRO A 154 13.23 8.70 10.47
C PRO A 154 12.49 7.44 10.03
N LEU A 155 11.37 7.63 9.32
CA LEU A 155 10.63 6.56 8.68
C LEU A 155 10.86 6.54 7.17
N VAL A 156 10.69 5.37 6.57
CA VAL A 156 10.67 5.21 5.10
C VAL A 156 9.55 6.05 4.45
N ILE A 157 8.47 6.37 5.18
CA ILE A 157 7.44 7.33 4.75
C ILE A 157 7.67 8.71 5.37
N THR A 158 7.32 9.78 4.65
CA THR A 158 7.51 11.18 5.13
C THR A 158 6.21 11.94 5.37
N SER A 159 5.09 11.37 4.95
CA SER A 159 3.73 11.87 5.18
C SER A 159 2.74 10.72 5.12
N TYR A 160 1.59 10.89 5.75
CA TYR A 160 0.50 9.92 5.79
C TYR A 160 -0.85 10.65 5.82
N THR A 161 -1.91 9.96 5.41
CA THR A 161 -3.28 10.44 5.62
C THR A 161 -3.78 9.89 6.95
N ALA A 162 -4.31 10.76 7.81
CA ALA A 162 -4.86 10.36 9.10
C ALA A 162 -6.11 9.48 8.91
N LEU A 163 -6.27 8.47 9.77
CA LEU A 163 -7.35 7.49 9.70
C LEU A 163 -8.21 7.52 10.98
N GLU A 164 -9.48 7.17 10.82
CA GLU A 164 -10.44 6.99 11.91
C GLU A 164 -11.27 5.73 11.67
N VAL A 165 -11.61 5.00 12.72
CA VAL A 165 -12.60 3.91 12.69
C VAL A 165 -13.86 4.43 13.38
N LYS A 166 -15.02 4.24 12.75
CA LYS A 166 -16.32 4.67 13.27
C LYS A 166 -17.02 3.55 14.02
#